data_AF-A0A432STK9-F1
#
_entry.id   AF-A0A432STK9-F1
#
_cell.length_a   1.000
_cell.length_b   1.000
_cell.length_c   1.000
_cell.angle_alpha   90.00
_cell.angle_beta   90.00
_cell.angle_gamma   90.00
#
_symmetry.space_group_name_H-M   'P 1'
#
loop_
_entity.id
_entity.type
_entity.pdbx_description
1 polymer ?
#
loop_
_entity_poly.entity_id
_entity_poly.type
_entity_poly.pdbx_seq_one_letter_code
_entity_poly.pdbx_strand_id
1 'polypeptide(L)'
;MGNRKAFTLIEVLISIALLGLILVPLFSVVEMMKRSNEHLLKSVERSKQVTKATKVLYMDILSSNGKLKIKKDEFTRLCIDETTNSLYHLPTAKVCWVVLKEKNTLVRVEGNAYHMPLKSEEHVEVDSVIQGLELFDVYHDKDKVLVLIQEKGKEPISFLLQGITNPVLKVLADGTQIMRDGRKILPNGTQVFKDGSKILPDGTLIPAPKKHRGPKSGSGNQKGKSNQKGKNTKGRTRTGSNSGNTVPQKER
;
A
#
# COMPACT_ATOMS: atom_id res chain seq x y z
N MET A 1 74.26 -38.49 12.78
CA MET A 1 72.83 -38.80 12.60
C MET A 1 72.07 -38.34 13.84
N GLY A 2 70.88 -37.75 13.69
CA GLY A 2 70.13 -37.20 14.84
C GLY A 2 69.43 -38.27 15.66
N ASN A 3 69.60 -38.24 16.98
CA ASN A 3 69.05 -39.25 17.90
C ASN A 3 67.55 -39.02 18.12
N ARG A 4 66.70 -39.73 17.37
CA ARG A 4 65.23 -39.66 17.50
C ARG A 4 64.80 -40.40 18.77
N LYS A 5 64.47 -39.66 19.83
CA LYS A 5 63.80 -40.22 21.02
C LYS A 5 62.46 -40.82 20.59
N ALA A 6 62.24 -42.10 20.84
CA ALA A 6 60.93 -42.73 20.73
C ALA A 6 60.08 -42.38 21.96
N PHE A 7 58.77 -42.20 21.76
CA PHE A 7 57.82 -42.02 22.87
C PHE A 7 57.72 -43.28 23.71
N THR A 8 57.57 -43.10 25.02
CA THR A 8 57.34 -44.23 25.94
C THR A 8 55.89 -44.68 25.90
N LEU A 9 55.65 -45.97 26.16
CA LEU A 9 54.29 -46.55 26.16
C LEU A 9 53.35 -45.82 27.15
N ILE A 10 53.92 -45.29 28.26
CA ILE A 10 53.16 -44.62 29.30
C ILE A 10 52.73 -43.19 28.91
N GLU A 11 53.55 -42.45 28.15
CA GLU A 11 53.13 -41.18 27.54
C GLU A 11 51.97 -41.37 26.56
N VAL A 12 51.98 -42.45 25.78
CA VAL A 12 50.89 -42.80 24.85
C VAL A 12 49.59 -43.12 25.61
N LEU A 13 49.66 -43.92 26.67
CA LEU A 13 48.52 -44.21 27.54
C LEU A 13 47.94 -42.96 28.20
N ILE A 14 48.79 -42.10 28.76
CA ILE A 14 48.38 -40.82 29.38
C ILE A 14 47.71 -39.91 28.32
N SER A 15 48.27 -39.84 27.12
CA SER A 15 47.71 -39.04 26.01
C SER A 15 46.32 -39.52 25.59
N ILE A 16 46.10 -40.84 25.51
CA ILE A 16 44.80 -41.44 25.19
C ILE A 16 43.77 -41.16 26.31
N ALA A 17 44.17 -41.29 27.58
CA ALA A 17 43.30 -41.02 28.72
C ALA A 17 42.87 -39.54 28.78
N LEU A 18 43.80 -38.60 28.58
CA LEU A 18 43.51 -37.16 28.52
C LEU A 18 42.63 -36.81 27.32
N LEU A 19 42.89 -37.40 26.14
CA LEU A 19 42.08 -37.20 24.94
C LEU A 19 40.63 -37.68 25.13
N GLY A 20 40.44 -38.85 25.75
CA GLY A 20 39.11 -39.37 26.08
C GLY A 20 38.34 -38.47 27.05
N LEU A 21 39.03 -37.93 28.07
CA LEU A 21 38.46 -36.99 29.03
C LEU A 21 38.01 -35.67 28.37
N ILE A 22 38.74 -35.19 27.36
CA ILE A 22 38.44 -33.94 26.63
C ILE A 22 37.35 -34.14 25.55
N LEU A 23 37.27 -35.32 24.93
CA LEU A 23 36.31 -35.61 23.86
C LEU A 23 34.85 -35.49 24.30
N VAL A 24 34.51 -35.94 25.52
CA VAL A 24 33.13 -35.90 26.05
C VAL A 24 32.58 -34.46 26.16
N PRO A 25 33.23 -33.50 26.85
CA PRO A 25 32.78 -32.11 26.88
C PRO A 25 32.91 -31.41 25.51
N LEU A 26 33.85 -31.81 24.66
CA LEU A 26 33.95 -31.25 23.30
C LEU A 26 32.71 -31.57 22.46
N PHE A 27 32.21 -32.81 22.50
CA PHE A 27 30.99 -33.19 21.81
C PHE A 27 29.75 -32.46 22.34
N SER A 28 29.62 -32.27 23.66
CA SER A 28 28.47 -31.53 24.21
C SER A 28 28.49 -30.05 23.83
N VAL A 29 29.67 -29.41 23.79
CA VAL A 29 29.83 -28.03 23.28
C VAL A 29 29.46 -27.94 21.80
N VAL A 30 29.87 -28.89 20.96
CA VAL A 30 29.49 -28.93 19.54
C VAL A 30 27.97 -29.11 19.38
N GLU A 31 27.33 -29.97 20.17
CA GLU A 31 25.88 -30.14 20.11
C GLU A 31 25.12 -28.90 20.60
N MET A 32 25.57 -28.26 21.69
CA MET A 32 25.00 -26.99 22.16
C MET A 32 25.12 -25.89 21.10
N MET A 33 26.28 -25.77 20.43
CA MET A 33 26.48 -24.80 19.35
C MET A 33 25.57 -25.11 18.15
N LYS A 34 25.39 -26.38 17.78
CA LYS A 34 24.47 -26.78 16.71
C LYS A 34 23.03 -26.38 17.04
N ARG A 35 22.53 -26.74 18.23
CA ARG A 35 21.17 -26.40 18.70
C ARG A 35 20.95 -24.87 18.77
N SER A 36 21.98 -24.11 19.17
CA SER A 36 21.95 -22.64 19.15
C SER A 36 21.81 -22.08 17.74
N ASN A 37 22.63 -22.57 16.79
CA ASN A 37 22.58 -22.15 15.39
C ASN A 37 21.24 -22.50 14.72
N GLU A 38 20.67 -23.67 15.01
CA GLU A 38 19.33 -24.06 14.58
C GLU A 38 18.25 -23.08 15.10
N HIS A 39 18.36 -22.62 16.35
CA HIS A 39 17.45 -21.63 16.94
C HIS A 39 17.60 -20.23 16.30
N LEU A 40 18.83 -19.81 16.00
CA LEU A 40 19.10 -18.55 15.30
C LEU A 40 18.53 -18.56 13.87
N LEU A 41 18.78 -19.62 13.10
CA LEU A 41 18.23 -19.79 11.74
C LEU A 41 16.70 -19.78 11.74
N LYS A 42 16.07 -20.47 12.71
CA LYS A 42 14.60 -20.46 12.90
C LYS A 42 14.05 -19.07 13.22
N SER A 43 14.81 -18.26 13.95
CA SER A 43 14.45 -16.86 14.25
C SER A 43 14.60 -15.94 13.03
N VAL A 44 15.65 -16.12 12.23
CA VAL A 44 15.86 -15.38 10.97
C VAL A 44 14.75 -15.68 9.96
N GLU A 45 14.41 -16.95 9.74
CA GLU A 45 13.35 -17.30 8.78
C GLU A 45 11.98 -16.78 9.24
N ARG A 46 11.66 -16.84 10.55
CA ARG A 46 10.46 -16.20 11.11
C ARG A 46 10.41 -14.69 10.83
N SER A 47 11.54 -13.98 11.01
CA SER A 47 11.62 -12.54 10.71
C SER A 47 11.38 -12.26 9.22
N LYS A 48 11.98 -13.06 8.34
CA LYS A 48 11.78 -13.00 6.88
C LYS A 48 10.32 -13.24 6.47
N GLN A 49 9.62 -14.19 7.10
CA GLN A 49 8.18 -14.42 6.83
C GLN A 49 7.31 -13.25 7.30
N VAL A 50 7.59 -12.62 8.46
CA VAL A 50 6.88 -11.41 8.91
C VAL A 50 7.16 -10.20 8.00
N THR A 51 8.38 -10.08 7.48
CA THR A 51 8.72 -9.04 6.48
C THR A 51 7.99 -9.29 5.16
N LYS A 52 7.90 -10.56 4.70
CA LYS A 52 7.07 -10.95 3.54
C LYS A 52 5.60 -10.60 3.78
N ALA A 53 5.06 -10.95 4.95
CA ALA A 53 3.68 -10.66 5.37
C ALA A 53 3.35 -9.17 5.27
N THR A 54 4.17 -8.34 5.92
CA THR A 54 4.04 -6.88 5.95
C THR A 54 4.09 -6.30 4.54
N LYS A 55 5.02 -6.79 3.69
CA LYS A 55 5.11 -6.37 2.29
C LYS A 55 3.87 -6.78 1.47
N VAL A 56 3.35 -8.00 1.63
CA VAL A 56 2.15 -8.44 0.91
C VAL A 56 0.93 -7.61 1.33
N LEU A 57 0.71 -7.39 2.63
CA LEU A 57 -0.39 -6.54 3.12
C LEU A 57 -0.27 -5.08 2.63
N TYR A 58 0.94 -4.53 2.64
CA TYR A 58 1.21 -3.20 2.09
C TYR A 58 0.84 -3.12 0.60
N MET A 59 1.23 -4.12 -0.20
CA MET A 59 0.90 -4.19 -1.63
C MET A 59 -0.59 -4.48 -1.88
N ASP A 60 -1.24 -5.32 -1.08
CA ASP A 60 -2.68 -5.60 -1.16
C ASP A 60 -3.50 -4.30 -1.02
N ILE A 61 -3.12 -3.44 -0.07
CA ILE A 61 -3.75 -2.13 0.16
C ILE A 61 -3.35 -1.13 -0.93
N LEU A 62 -2.08 -1.03 -1.30
CA LEU A 62 -1.58 -0.07 -2.29
C LEU A 62 -2.16 -0.32 -3.69
N SER A 63 -2.30 -1.59 -4.08
CA SER A 63 -2.88 -2.03 -5.35
C SER A 63 -4.41 -2.18 -5.30
N SER A 64 -5.07 -1.72 -4.23
CA SER A 64 -6.53 -1.78 -4.09
C SER A 64 -7.24 -0.64 -4.82
N ASN A 65 -8.53 -0.84 -5.13
CA ASN A 65 -9.43 0.25 -5.54
C ASN A 65 -9.79 1.23 -4.40
N GLY A 66 -9.14 1.15 -3.23
CA GLY A 66 -9.39 1.99 -2.05
C GLY A 66 -10.72 1.72 -1.32
N LYS A 67 -11.48 0.69 -1.71
CA LYS A 67 -12.77 0.28 -1.11
C LYS A 67 -12.55 -0.74 0.01
N LEU A 68 -11.89 -0.29 1.07
CA LEU A 68 -11.56 -1.12 2.23
C LEU A 68 -12.80 -1.34 3.12
N LYS A 69 -13.05 -2.60 3.51
CA LYS A 69 -14.06 -2.99 4.49
C LYS A 69 -13.35 -3.42 5.77
N ILE A 70 -13.35 -2.53 6.76
CA ILE A 70 -12.78 -2.78 8.08
C ILE A 70 -13.91 -3.14 9.04
N LYS A 71 -13.84 -4.30 9.69
CA LYS A 71 -14.72 -4.66 10.80
C LYS A 71 -13.88 -4.88 12.05
N LYS A 72 -14.17 -4.15 13.12
CA LYS A 72 -13.54 -4.35 14.43
C LYS A 72 -14.41 -5.28 15.27
N ASP A 73 -13.89 -6.46 15.57
CA ASP A 73 -14.43 -7.41 16.55
C ASP A 73 -13.39 -7.53 17.69
N GLU A 74 -13.08 -8.75 18.14
CA GLU A 74 -11.95 -9.07 19.04
C GLU A 74 -10.57 -8.78 18.39
N PHE A 75 -10.48 -8.95 17.07
CA PHE A 75 -9.40 -8.47 16.22
C PHE A 75 -10.01 -7.70 15.04
N THR A 76 -9.25 -6.80 14.41
CA THR A 76 -9.70 -6.18 13.16
C THR A 76 -9.68 -7.21 12.03
N ARG A 77 -10.75 -7.22 11.23
CA ARG A 77 -10.82 -7.90 9.93
C ARG A 77 -10.79 -6.84 8.83
N LEU A 78 -9.85 -6.97 7.90
CA LEU A 78 -9.71 -6.10 6.73
C LEU A 78 -10.02 -6.90 5.48
N CYS A 79 -11.12 -6.57 4.80
CA CYS A 79 -11.42 -7.10 3.47
C CYS A 79 -11.26 -6.00 2.41
N ILE A 80 -10.66 -6.37 1.29
CA ILE A 80 -10.41 -5.54 0.12
C ILE A 80 -11.19 -6.18 -1.02
N ASP A 81 -12.21 -5.47 -1.54
CA ASP A 81 -13.11 -6.03 -2.55
C ASP A 81 -12.39 -6.30 -3.88
N GLU A 82 -11.47 -5.42 -4.28
CA GLU A 82 -10.67 -5.54 -5.51
C GLU A 82 -9.23 -5.06 -5.24
N THR A 83 -8.24 -5.89 -5.55
CA THR A 83 -6.81 -5.54 -5.64
C THR A 83 -6.15 -6.28 -6.80
N THR A 84 -5.11 -5.71 -7.40
CA THR A 84 -4.30 -6.39 -8.44
C THR A 84 -3.11 -7.15 -7.86
N ASN A 85 -2.86 -7.09 -6.55
CA ASN A 85 -1.81 -7.84 -5.87
C ASN A 85 -2.26 -9.29 -5.57
N SER A 86 -2.54 -10.07 -6.60
CA SER A 86 -2.83 -11.50 -6.47
C SER A 86 -1.55 -12.31 -6.26
N LEU A 87 -1.56 -13.26 -5.31
CA LEU A 87 -0.52 -14.28 -5.18
C LEU A 87 -0.82 -15.53 -6.05
N TYR A 88 -2.06 -15.68 -6.50
CA TYR A 88 -2.58 -16.85 -7.23
C TYR A 88 -2.94 -16.54 -8.70
N HIS A 89 -2.34 -15.48 -9.26
CA HIS A 89 -2.45 -15.05 -10.66
C HIS A 89 -3.87 -14.66 -11.14
N LEU A 90 -4.74 -14.23 -10.22
CA LEU A 90 -6.02 -13.60 -10.53
C LEU A 90 -5.79 -12.17 -11.07
N PRO A 91 -6.47 -11.75 -12.16
CA PRO A 91 -6.30 -10.40 -12.71
C PRO A 91 -6.86 -9.30 -11.78
N THR A 92 -7.88 -9.66 -11.02
CA THR A 92 -8.44 -8.88 -9.90
C THR A 92 -8.77 -9.88 -8.79
N ALA A 93 -8.17 -9.72 -7.63
CA ALA A 93 -8.39 -10.55 -6.45
C ALA A 93 -9.21 -9.82 -5.39
N LYS A 94 -10.02 -10.57 -4.67
CA LYS A 94 -10.61 -10.17 -3.40
C LYS A 94 -9.76 -10.74 -2.27
N VAL A 95 -9.33 -9.91 -1.33
CA VAL A 95 -8.39 -10.31 -0.27
C VAL A 95 -8.95 -9.94 1.10
N CYS A 96 -9.06 -10.90 2.00
CA CYS A 96 -9.48 -10.71 3.38
C CYS A 96 -8.38 -11.15 4.35
N TRP A 97 -7.87 -10.19 5.12
CA TRP A 97 -6.96 -10.39 6.23
C TRP A 97 -7.78 -10.58 7.52
N VAL A 98 -7.64 -11.75 8.13
CA VAL A 98 -8.48 -12.22 9.24
C VAL A 98 -7.59 -12.89 10.29
N VAL A 99 -7.88 -12.67 11.57
CA VAL A 99 -7.21 -13.40 12.67
C VAL A 99 -8.07 -14.60 13.06
N LEU A 100 -7.52 -15.81 12.94
CA LEU A 100 -8.12 -17.03 13.46
C LEU A 100 -7.81 -17.16 14.95
N LYS A 101 -8.83 -17.55 15.73
CA LYS A 101 -8.69 -17.84 17.17
C LYS A 101 -7.71 -18.98 17.46
N GLU A 102 -7.47 -19.88 16.51
CA GLU A 102 -6.43 -20.90 16.66
C GLU A 102 -5.04 -20.25 16.64
N LYS A 103 -4.33 -20.32 17.77
CA LYS A 103 -2.96 -19.80 17.98
C LYS A 103 -2.81 -18.29 17.70
N ASN A 104 -3.92 -17.53 17.69
CA ASN A 104 -3.98 -16.15 17.18
C ASN A 104 -3.26 -16.01 15.83
N THR A 105 -3.73 -16.73 14.82
CA THR A 105 -3.07 -16.80 13.50
C THR A 105 -3.66 -15.77 12.55
N LEU A 106 -2.87 -14.78 12.13
CA LEU A 106 -3.21 -13.91 11.00
C LEU A 106 -3.15 -14.73 9.71
N VAL A 107 -4.29 -14.85 9.02
CA VAL A 107 -4.40 -15.48 7.70
C VAL A 107 -4.76 -14.45 6.65
N ARG A 108 -4.29 -14.69 5.43
CA ARG A 108 -4.66 -13.95 4.22
C ARG A 108 -5.49 -14.90 3.35
N VAL A 109 -6.75 -14.55 3.15
CA VAL A 109 -7.68 -15.29 2.29
C VAL A 109 -7.76 -14.59 0.94
N GLU A 110 -7.43 -15.29 -0.14
CA GLU A 110 -7.53 -14.79 -1.52
C GLU A 110 -8.56 -15.60 -2.32
N GLY A 111 -9.28 -14.92 -3.20
CA GLY A 111 -10.21 -15.55 -4.12
C GLY A 111 -10.87 -14.51 -5.01
N ASN A 112 -11.92 -14.92 -5.73
CA ASN A 112 -12.70 -14.03 -6.59
C ASN A 112 -13.97 -13.54 -5.85
N ALA A 113 -15.12 -14.16 -6.10
CA ALA A 113 -16.43 -13.65 -5.66
C ALA A 113 -16.93 -14.19 -4.31
N TYR A 114 -16.05 -14.51 -3.35
CA TYR A 114 -16.44 -15.12 -2.07
C TYR A 114 -17.03 -14.12 -1.05
N HIS A 115 -17.63 -14.60 0.05
CA HIS A 115 -18.04 -13.77 1.21
C HIS A 115 -17.49 -14.29 2.55
N MET A 116 -17.72 -13.52 3.61
CA MET A 116 -17.22 -13.79 4.96
C MET A 116 -18.37 -13.69 5.97
N PRO A 117 -18.70 -14.76 6.73
CA PRO A 117 -18.08 -16.09 6.72
C PRO A 117 -18.21 -16.81 5.37
N LEU A 118 -17.25 -17.71 5.09
CA LEU A 118 -17.23 -18.56 3.89
C LEU A 118 -18.34 -19.61 3.96
N LYS A 119 -18.87 -20.01 2.80
CA LYS A 119 -19.69 -21.22 2.64
C LYS A 119 -18.87 -22.40 2.11
N SER A 120 -19.41 -23.62 2.26
CA SER A 120 -18.75 -24.88 1.86
C SER A 120 -18.42 -24.96 0.38
N GLU A 121 -19.23 -24.31 -0.46
CA GLU A 121 -19.11 -24.21 -1.91
C GLU A 121 -18.18 -23.08 -2.40
N GLU A 122 -17.54 -22.33 -1.48
CA GLU A 122 -16.64 -21.22 -1.85
C GLU A 122 -15.16 -21.63 -1.80
N HIS A 123 -14.59 -21.84 -2.99
CA HIS A 123 -13.16 -22.08 -3.14
C HIS A 123 -12.37 -20.77 -2.95
N VAL A 124 -11.51 -20.76 -1.93
CA VAL A 124 -10.57 -19.68 -1.61
C VAL A 124 -9.23 -20.26 -1.20
N GLU A 125 -8.17 -19.51 -1.46
CA GLU A 125 -6.81 -19.82 -1.06
C GLU A 125 -6.51 -19.15 0.30
N VAL A 126 -5.83 -19.86 1.21
CA VAL A 126 -5.64 -19.40 2.60
C VAL A 126 -4.18 -19.55 3.03
N ASP A 127 -3.44 -18.44 3.02
CA ASP A 127 -2.08 -18.35 3.57
C ASP A 127 -2.14 -18.19 5.10
N SER A 128 -1.40 -19.02 5.84
CA SER A 128 -1.05 -18.79 7.26
C SER A 128 0.15 -17.85 7.34
N VAL A 129 -0.06 -16.61 7.80
CA VAL A 129 0.91 -15.53 7.62
C VAL A 129 1.72 -15.21 8.89
N ILE A 130 1.07 -15.02 10.03
CA ILE A 130 1.73 -14.74 11.33
C ILE A 130 1.01 -15.55 12.42
N GLN A 131 1.74 -16.18 13.33
CA GLN A 131 1.19 -16.96 14.47
C GLN A 131 1.60 -16.31 15.79
N GLY A 132 0.75 -16.41 16.82
CA GLY A 132 1.02 -15.76 18.11
C GLY A 132 0.83 -14.24 18.07
N LEU A 133 -0.17 -13.79 17.33
CA LEU A 133 -0.52 -12.38 17.17
C LEU A 133 -1.10 -11.80 18.48
N GLU A 134 -0.61 -10.62 18.87
CA GLU A 134 -1.08 -9.85 20.03
C GLU A 134 -1.92 -8.65 19.60
N LEU A 135 -1.56 -8.01 18.48
CA LEU A 135 -2.31 -6.92 17.88
C LEU A 135 -2.37 -7.09 16.36
N PHE A 136 -3.55 -6.90 15.78
CA PHE A 136 -3.72 -6.56 14.38
C PHE A 136 -4.89 -5.61 14.24
N ASP A 137 -4.57 -4.38 13.84
CA ASP A 137 -5.52 -3.28 13.84
C ASP A 137 -5.30 -2.34 12.66
N VAL A 138 -6.39 -1.91 12.03
CA VAL A 138 -6.37 -1.08 10.82
C VAL A 138 -7.28 0.12 11.02
N TYR A 139 -6.78 1.30 10.65
CA TYR A 139 -7.48 2.58 10.70
C TYR A 139 -7.47 3.23 9.32
N HIS A 140 -8.62 3.75 8.88
CA HIS A 140 -8.77 4.43 7.58
C HIS A 140 -9.44 5.80 7.80
N ASP A 141 -8.73 6.89 7.54
CA ASP A 141 -9.29 8.25 7.49
C ASP A 141 -9.04 8.85 6.09
N LYS A 142 -10.12 9.12 5.36
CA LYS A 142 -10.17 9.72 4.00
C LYS A 142 -9.37 8.94 2.95
N ASP A 143 -8.06 9.18 2.94
CA ASP A 143 -7.03 8.69 2.02
C ASP A 143 -5.89 7.93 2.73
N LYS A 144 -5.86 7.95 4.07
CA LYS A 144 -4.78 7.46 4.90
C LYS A 144 -5.16 6.15 5.57
N VAL A 145 -4.30 5.15 5.43
CA VAL A 145 -4.49 3.82 6.04
C VAL A 145 -3.31 3.52 6.94
N LEU A 146 -3.56 3.49 8.25
CA LEU A 146 -2.58 3.07 9.25
C LEU A 146 -2.85 1.62 9.63
N VAL A 147 -1.83 0.78 9.50
CA VAL A 147 -1.83 -0.62 9.93
C VAL A 147 -0.90 -0.76 11.13
N LEU A 148 -1.33 -1.53 12.14
CA LEU A 148 -0.51 -1.96 13.28
C LEU A 148 -0.56 -3.48 13.39
N ILE A 149 0.60 -4.10 13.61
CA ILE A 149 0.79 -5.55 13.74
C ILE A 149 1.78 -5.83 14.87
N GLN A 150 1.42 -6.68 15.84
CA GLN A 150 2.33 -7.12 16.90
C GLN A 150 2.27 -8.65 17.03
N GLU A 151 3.43 -9.30 16.99
CA GLU A 151 3.62 -10.71 17.31
C GLU A 151 4.25 -10.84 18.70
N LYS A 152 3.86 -11.85 19.45
CA LYS A 152 4.30 -12.09 20.83
C LYS A 152 5.82 -12.08 20.97
N GLY A 153 6.32 -11.14 21.78
CA GLY A 153 7.74 -10.99 22.08
C GLY A 153 8.55 -10.29 20.98
N LYS A 154 7.91 -9.54 20.07
CA LYS A 154 8.55 -8.67 19.09
C LYS A 154 8.05 -7.22 19.22
N GLU A 155 8.83 -6.28 18.70
CA GLU A 155 8.40 -4.88 18.59
C GLU A 155 7.21 -4.74 17.63
N PRO A 156 6.25 -3.82 17.90
CA PRO A 156 5.09 -3.61 17.04
C PRO A 156 5.49 -2.96 15.71
N ILE A 157 5.11 -3.60 14.61
CA ILE A 157 5.28 -3.07 13.25
C ILE A 157 4.09 -2.17 12.94
N SER A 158 4.35 -0.96 12.43
CA SER A 158 3.30 -0.09 11.91
C SER A 158 3.73 0.61 10.62
N PHE A 159 2.76 0.89 9.75
CA PHE A 159 2.99 1.61 8.49
C PHE A 159 1.75 2.40 8.06
N LEU A 160 2.01 3.54 7.41
CA LEU A 160 1.00 4.49 6.96
C LEU A 160 1.04 4.58 5.43
N LEU A 161 -0.03 4.15 4.76
CA LEU A 161 -0.28 4.49 3.36
C LEU A 161 -1.07 5.80 3.26
N GLN A 162 -0.90 6.52 2.15
CA GLN A 162 -1.63 7.76 1.82
C GLN A 162 -2.15 7.67 0.38
N GLY A 163 -3.17 8.46 0.03
CA GLY A 163 -3.82 8.39 -1.29
C GLY A 163 -4.78 7.21 -1.51
N ILE A 164 -4.95 6.30 -0.54
CA ILE A 164 -5.81 5.12 -0.61
C ILE A 164 -7.29 5.54 -0.53
N THR A 165 -7.85 5.86 -1.69
CA THR A 165 -9.17 6.47 -1.83
C THR A 165 -10.05 5.69 -2.80
N ASN A 166 -11.14 5.08 -2.28
CA ASN A 166 -12.28 4.73 -3.13
C ASN A 166 -12.70 5.97 -3.95
N PRO A 167 -12.70 5.95 -5.29
CA PRO A 167 -13.05 7.10 -6.11
C PRO A 167 -14.57 7.40 -6.07
N VAL A 168 -15.40 6.42 -5.71
CA VAL A 168 -16.85 6.57 -5.54
C VAL A 168 -17.16 7.02 -4.11
N LEU A 169 -17.81 8.18 -3.98
CA LEU A 169 -18.25 8.76 -2.71
C LEU A 169 -19.61 8.20 -2.27
N LYS A 170 -20.55 8.02 -3.20
CA LYS A 170 -21.88 7.44 -2.95
C LYS A 170 -22.48 6.89 -4.25
N VAL A 171 -23.24 5.79 -4.17
CA VAL A 171 -24.17 5.36 -5.23
C VAL A 171 -25.59 5.76 -4.83
N LEU A 172 -26.36 6.26 -5.79
CA LEU A 172 -27.77 6.65 -5.62
C LEU A 172 -28.71 5.51 -6.04
N ALA A 173 -29.99 5.59 -5.66
CA ALA A 173 -30.98 4.51 -5.86
C ALA A 173 -31.33 4.25 -7.34
N ASP A 174 -31.06 5.21 -8.23
CA ASP A 174 -31.14 5.09 -9.68
C ASP A 174 -29.92 4.37 -10.30
N GLY A 175 -28.87 4.14 -9.52
CA GLY A 175 -27.57 3.64 -9.97
C GLY A 175 -26.53 4.72 -10.25
N THR A 176 -26.86 6.00 -10.13
CA THR A 176 -25.91 7.11 -10.37
C THR A 176 -24.79 7.08 -9.32
N GLN A 177 -23.54 6.98 -9.78
CA GLN A 177 -22.35 7.06 -8.93
C GLN A 177 -21.90 8.51 -8.79
N ILE A 178 -21.71 8.98 -7.57
CA ILE A 178 -21.13 10.29 -7.24
C ILE A 178 -19.66 10.07 -6.90
N MET A 179 -18.76 10.70 -7.66
CA MET A 179 -17.32 10.56 -7.50
C MET A 179 -16.77 11.55 -6.46
N ARG A 180 -15.64 11.23 -5.82
CA ARG A 180 -14.96 12.12 -4.85
C ARG A 180 -14.46 13.43 -5.47
N ASP A 181 -14.07 13.40 -6.75
CA ASP A 181 -13.75 14.61 -7.51
C ASP A 181 -14.99 15.46 -7.87
N GLY A 182 -16.20 14.95 -7.61
CA GLY A 182 -17.48 15.59 -7.88
C GLY A 182 -18.02 15.40 -9.30
N ARG A 183 -17.41 14.56 -10.13
CA ARG A 183 -18.09 13.98 -11.30
C ARG A 183 -19.27 13.12 -10.85
N LYS A 184 -20.21 12.88 -11.76
CA LYS A 184 -21.25 11.86 -11.62
C LYS A 184 -21.17 10.89 -12.80
N ILE A 185 -21.28 9.59 -12.56
CA ILE A 185 -21.43 8.58 -13.60
C ILE A 185 -22.88 8.12 -13.56
N LEU A 186 -23.64 8.44 -14.61
CA LEU A 186 -25.04 8.03 -14.74
C LEU A 186 -25.13 6.52 -15.05
N PRO A 187 -26.29 5.87 -14.82
CA PRO A 187 -26.43 4.42 -15.00
C PRO A 187 -26.19 3.94 -16.43
N ASN A 188 -26.37 4.84 -17.41
CA ASN A 188 -26.08 4.58 -18.83
C ASN A 188 -24.59 4.74 -19.20
N GLY A 189 -23.70 5.03 -18.24
CA GLY A 189 -22.26 5.27 -18.47
C GLY A 189 -21.88 6.73 -18.73
N THR A 190 -22.83 7.66 -18.87
CA THR A 190 -22.53 9.08 -19.13
C THR A 190 -21.83 9.72 -17.93
N GLN A 191 -20.62 10.24 -18.13
CA GLN A 191 -19.91 11.05 -17.12
C GLN A 191 -20.38 12.50 -17.19
N VAL A 192 -20.73 13.10 -16.06
CA VAL A 192 -21.11 14.52 -15.92
C VAL A 192 -20.12 15.21 -14.99
N PHE A 193 -19.56 16.33 -15.43
CA PHE A 193 -18.48 17.04 -14.73
C PHE A 193 -19.01 18.24 -13.92
N LYS A 194 -18.19 18.74 -12.99
CA LYS A 194 -18.51 19.88 -12.11
C LYS A 194 -18.85 21.19 -12.84
N ASP A 195 -18.35 21.37 -14.06
CA ASP A 195 -18.60 22.53 -14.92
C ASP A 195 -19.93 22.42 -15.71
N GLY A 196 -20.53 21.23 -15.75
CA GLY A 196 -21.72 20.92 -16.54
C GLY A 196 -21.42 20.29 -17.90
N SER A 197 -20.16 20.05 -18.26
CA SER A 197 -19.80 19.24 -19.43
C SER A 197 -20.12 17.75 -19.19
N LYS A 198 -20.21 16.99 -20.27
CA LYS A 198 -20.51 15.55 -20.23
C LYS A 198 -19.67 14.77 -21.22
N ILE A 199 -19.31 13.54 -20.88
CA ILE A 199 -18.81 12.54 -21.83
C ILE A 199 -19.86 11.43 -21.92
N LEU A 200 -20.37 11.20 -23.12
CA LEU A 200 -21.31 10.12 -23.43
C LEU A 200 -20.58 8.75 -23.48
N PRO A 201 -21.31 7.61 -23.44
CA PRO A 201 -20.70 6.27 -23.37
C PRO A 201 -19.89 5.86 -24.62
N ASP A 202 -20.16 6.51 -25.75
CA ASP A 202 -19.41 6.42 -27.01
C ASP A 202 -18.11 7.25 -27.02
N GLY A 203 -17.85 8.03 -25.96
CA GLY A 203 -16.75 8.98 -25.86
C GLY A 203 -17.08 10.40 -26.32
N THR A 204 -18.29 10.68 -26.82
CA THR A 204 -18.67 12.00 -27.33
C THR A 204 -18.71 13.06 -26.22
N LEU A 205 -17.88 14.11 -26.36
CA LEU A 205 -17.80 15.23 -25.43
C LEU A 205 -18.88 16.29 -25.73
N ILE A 206 -19.80 16.48 -24.80
CA ILE A 206 -20.75 17.60 -24.79
C ILE A 206 -20.17 18.72 -23.90
N PRO A 207 -19.77 19.88 -24.43
CA PRO A 207 -19.23 20.96 -23.63
C PRO A 207 -20.29 21.59 -22.70
N ALA A 208 -19.83 22.19 -21.61
CA ALA A 208 -20.69 22.88 -20.66
C ALA A 208 -21.50 24.01 -21.33
N PRO A 209 -22.78 24.23 -20.94
CA PRO A 209 -23.59 25.32 -21.49
C PRO A 209 -22.93 26.67 -21.16
N LYS A 210 -22.63 27.47 -22.20
CA LYS A 210 -22.04 28.80 -22.04
C LYS A 210 -22.95 29.65 -21.17
N LYS A 211 -22.44 30.12 -20.01
CA LYS A 211 -23.16 31.09 -19.17
C LYS A 211 -23.42 32.37 -19.97
N HIS A 212 -24.64 32.53 -20.47
CA HIS A 212 -25.10 33.77 -21.05
C HIS A 212 -25.03 34.87 -19.99
N ARG A 213 -24.03 35.76 -20.11
CA ARG A 213 -24.12 37.09 -19.50
C ARG A 213 -25.28 37.80 -20.21
N GLY A 214 -26.43 37.88 -19.54
CA GLY A 214 -27.57 38.67 -20.03
C GLY A 214 -27.15 40.13 -20.30
N PRO A 215 -27.81 40.82 -21.23
CA PRO A 215 -27.51 42.22 -21.52
C PRO A 215 -27.67 43.07 -20.26
N LYS A 216 -26.70 43.97 -20.00
CA LYS A 216 -26.81 44.93 -18.90
C LYS A 216 -27.90 45.97 -19.24
N SER A 217 -29.13 45.73 -18.81
CA SER A 217 -30.10 46.80 -18.64
C SER A 217 -29.60 47.74 -17.52
N GLY A 218 -29.40 49.01 -17.84
CA GLY A 218 -28.67 49.94 -16.99
C GLY A 218 -28.87 51.39 -17.39
N SER A 219 -30.13 51.84 -17.45
CA SER A 219 -30.43 53.27 -17.50
C SER A 219 -30.08 53.89 -16.14
N GLY A 220 -29.20 54.88 -16.13
CA GLY A 220 -28.59 55.42 -14.91
C GLY A 220 -27.86 56.73 -15.17
N ASN A 221 -28.63 57.76 -15.53
CA ASN A 221 -28.12 59.10 -15.86
C ASN A 221 -27.70 59.88 -14.60
N GLN A 222 -26.45 60.37 -14.54
CA GLN A 222 -26.14 61.61 -13.84
C GLN A 222 -24.88 62.32 -14.38
N LYS A 223 -24.91 63.65 -14.38
CA LYS A 223 -23.81 64.53 -14.81
C LYS A 223 -22.88 64.83 -13.62
N GLY A 224 -21.57 64.79 -13.84
CA GLY A 224 -20.55 65.31 -12.91
C GLY A 224 -19.46 66.06 -13.68
N LYS A 225 -18.94 67.18 -13.15
CA LYS A 225 -18.01 68.07 -13.85
C LYS A 225 -16.55 67.92 -13.37
N SER A 226 -15.66 68.40 -14.24
CA SER A 226 -14.35 69.02 -13.95
C SER A 226 -13.24 68.21 -13.27
N ASN A 227 -12.33 67.70 -14.13
CA ASN A 227 -11.01 68.32 -14.36
C ASN A 227 -10.10 68.59 -13.13
N GLN A 228 -9.03 67.79 -13.00
CA GLN A 228 -7.75 68.30 -12.51
C GLN A 228 -6.55 67.70 -13.27
N LYS A 229 -5.39 68.34 -13.13
CA LYS A 229 -4.32 68.41 -14.14
C LYS A 229 -2.98 68.05 -13.51
N GLY A 230 -2.48 66.83 -13.76
CA GLY A 230 -1.18 66.33 -13.28
C GLY A 230 -0.28 65.88 -14.44
N LYS A 231 1.01 66.27 -14.41
CA LYS A 231 2.02 65.97 -15.44
C LYS A 231 3.25 65.33 -14.82
N ASN A 232 4.00 64.58 -15.64
CA ASN A 232 5.33 64.01 -15.35
C ASN A 232 5.31 62.85 -14.32
N THR A 233 6.30 61.96 -14.28
CA THR A 233 7.64 61.95 -14.91
C THR A 233 7.88 60.83 -15.94
N LYS A 234 8.97 60.96 -16.70
CA LYS A 234 9.43 59.99 -17.70
C LYS A 234 10.30 58.90 -17.05
N GLY A 235 10.18 57.66 -17.53
CA GLY A 235 11.16 56.59 -17.34
C GLY A 235 11.50 55.90 -18.68
N ARG A 236 12.67 56.22 -19.26
CA ARG A 236 13.35 55.43 -20.31
C ARG A 236 14.39 54.56 -19.55
N THR A 237 14.79 53.35 -19.96
CA THR A 237 15.27 52.89 -21.29
C THR A 237 15.22 51.33 -21.34
N ARG A 238 15.09 50.66 -22.52
CA ARG A 238 16.13 49.86 -23.26
C ARG A 238 16.92 48.82 -22.41
N THR A 239 17.28 47.59 -22.88
CA THR A 239 17.28 46.97 -24.24
C THR A 239 17.35 45.41 -24.18
N GLY A 240 17.13 44.72 -25.32
CA GLY A 240 17.23 43.24 -25.49
C GLY A 240 15.91 42.62 -25.98
N SER A 241 15.68 41.96 -27.13
CA SER A 241 16.48 41.32 -28.21
C SER A 241 17.41 40.18 -27.76
N ASN A 242 17.35 38.94 -28.28
CA ASN A 242 16.57 38.30 -29.37
C ASN A 242 16.40 36.78 -29.07
N SER A 243 15.75 35.87 -29.82
CA SER A 243 15.09 35.83 -31.15
C SER A 243 13.65 35.21 -31.04
N GLY A 244 13.01 34.37 -31.89
CA GLY A 244 13.31 33.55 -33.09
C GLY A 244 13.79 32.12 -32.74
N ASN A 245 13.32 31.00 -33.33
CA ASN A 245 12.35 30.81 -34.43
C ASN A 245 11.45 29.55 -34.30
N THR A 246 10.24 29.69 -34.84
CA THR A 246 9.35 28.78 -35.62
C THR A 246 9.48 27.24 -35.61
N VAL A 247 8.30 26.58 -35.65
CA VAL A 247 8.04 25.13 -35.85
C VAL A 247 7.89 24.78 -37.35
N PRO A 248 8.33 23.58 -37.79
CA PRO A 248 7.41 22.57 -38.37
C PRO A 248 7.64 21.20 -37.69
N GLN A 249 6.68 20.33 -37.37
CA GLN A 249 5.48 19.81 -38.04
C GLN A 249 5.74 18.74 -39.13
N LYS A 250 5.23 17.53 -38.82
CA LYS A 250 4.69 16.47 -39.70
C LYS A 250 5.62 15.41 -40.34
N GLU A 251 5.07 14.18 -40.36
CA GLU A 251 5.36 13.00 -41.19
C GLU A 251 6.76 12.34 -41.04
N ARG A 252 6.87 11.00 -41.09
CA ARG A 252 5.90 9.94 -41.39
C ARG A 252 5.68 8.97 -40.22
#